data_AF-A0A1B6JDX2-F1
#
_entry.id   AF-A0A1B6JDX2-F1
#
_cell.length_a   1.000
_cell.length_b   1.000
_cell.length_c   1.000
_cell.angle_alpha   90.00
_cell.angle_beta   90.00
_cell.angle_gamma   90.00
#
_symmetry.space_group_name_H-M   'P 1'
#
loop_
_entity.id
_entity.type
_entity.pdbx_description
1 polymer ?
#
loop_
_entity_poly.entity_id
_entity_poly.type
_entity_poly.pdbx_seq_one_letter_code
_entity_poly.pdbx_strand_id
1 'polypeptide(L)'
;MEERELLRINELRTHLQVIVEPGELNMRRYTVLGGVFHLDLLEQPPQPKILQDRTLLTVLEGEHKLQHIDYYEEYRVTLPDKDNTSDETDAETKATMESEQLKLVAINIALPESVLWFEPPTAVQWNREKKIWSTSNIHDPKFNEEKQVLSFKTGLMAPVGLATFRFVNLPYQTWELRPDWKGPPGGVFFSVTAATVIVEFIIRANQVCMNQLQNATSTALQDIVGTFYPPHQLMRRMRQGGIDLFPQHDAYLYVEGVTQKHYTAENHLYDCMALC
;
A
#
# COMPACT_ATOMS: atom_id res chain seq x y z
N MET A 1 -11.23 35.78 13.69
CA MET A 1 -10.03 35.39 14.46
C MET A 1 -9.61 33.98 14.04
N GLU A 2 -10.57 33.06 13.91
CA GLU A 2 -10.38 31.67 13.46
C GLU A 2 -9.77 31.51 12.05
N GLU A 3 -10.16 32.33 11.08
CA GLU A 3 -9.69 32.18 9.68
C GLU A 3 -8.19 32.42 9.51
N ARG A 4 -7.62 33.39 10.25
CA ARG A 4 -6.16 33.65 10.25
C ARG A 4 -5.38 32.52 10.93
N GLU A 5 -5.94 31.91 11.96
CA GLU A 5 -5.31 30.76 12.62
C GLU A 5 -5.39 29.51 11.75
N LEU A 6 -6.52 29.27 11.07
CA LEU A 6 -6.67 28.21 10.08
C LEU A 6 -5.67 28.36 8.92
N LEU A 7 -5.52 29.58 8.39
CA LEU A 7 -4.49 29.89 7.38
C LEU A 7 -3.08 29.57 7.90
N ARG A 8 -2.74 30.02 9.10
CA ARG A 8 -1.43 29.75 9.71
C ARG A 8 -1.18 28.27 9.95
N ILE A 9 -2.19 27.52 10.39
CA ILE A 9 -2.10 26.06 10.58
C ILE A 9 -1.88 25.37 9.22
N ASN A 10 -2.59 25.80 8.18
CA ASN A 10 -2.41 25.25 6.84
C ASN A 10 -1.04 25.58 6.24
N GLU A 11 -0.52 26.79 6.44
CA GLU A 11 0.85 27.16 6.05
C GLU A 11 1.89 26.30 6.77
N LEU A 12 1.75 26.11 8.09
CA LEU A 12 2.62 25.25 8.87
C LEU A 12 2.57 23.78 8.40
N ARG A 13 1.38 23.28 8.04
CA ARG A 13 1.24 21.92 7.49
C ARG A 13 2.06 21.73 6.23
N THR A 14 2.00 22.68 5.30
CA THR A 14 2.76 22.62 4.04
C THR A 14 4.27 22.56 4.29
N HIS A 15 4.77 23.28 5.30
CA HIS A 15 6.20 23.25 5.66
C HIS A 15 6.65 22.01 6.43
N LEU A 16 5.73 21.36 7.15
CA LEU A 16 6.03 20.17 7.96
C LEU A 16 5.83 18.85 7.20
N GLN A 17 5.11 18.89 6.08
CA GLN A 17 4.94 17.73 5.22
C GLN A 17 6.26 17.35 4.54
N VAL A 18 6.46 16.03 4.38
CA VAL A 18 7.54 15.50 3.57
C VAL A 18 7.36 15.94 2.11
N ILE A 19 8.35 16.64 1.59
CA ILE A 19 8.47 17.04 0.19
C ILE A 19 8.81 15.78 -0.62
N VAL A 20 8.06 15.54 -1.69
CA VAL A 20 8.25 14.39 -2.60
C VAL A 20 8.33 14.87 -4.04
N GLU A 21 9.16 14.21 -4.84
CA GLU A 21 9.23 14.49 -6.28
C GLU A 21 8.00 13.93 -7.03
N PRO A 22 7.67 14.45 -8.23
CA PRO A 22 6.61 13.87 -9.05
C PRO A 22 6.88 12.38 -9.34
N GLY A 23 5.93 11.52 -8.97
CA GLY A 23 6.05 10.07 -9.12
C GLY A 23 6.75 9.36 -7.97
N GLU A 24 7.25 10.06 -6.95
CA GLU A 24 7.72 9.46 -5.69
C GLU A 24 6.55 9.17 -4.75
N LEU A 25 6.58 7.99 -4.12
CA LEU A 25 5.58 7.61 -3.13
C LEU A 25 5.95 8.17 -1.75
N ASN A 26 5.08 9.01 -1.19
CA ASN A 26 5.23 9.49 0.18
C ASN A 26 4.95 8.37 1.21
N MET A 27 6.00 7.76 1.76
CA MET A 27 5.90 6.67 2.76
C MET A 27 5.39 7.08 4.15
N ARG A 28 5.23 8.40 4.42
CA ARG A 28 4.51 8.87 5.61
C ARG A 28 3.00 8.77 5.42
N ARG A 29 2.54 9.06 4.20
CA ARG A 29 1.14 9.04 3.80
C ARG A 29 0.65 7.65 3.36
N TYR A 30 1.50 6.90 2.68
CA TYR A 30 1.22 5.59 2.12
C TYR A 30 2.06 4.50 2.79
N THR A 31 1.60 3.26 2.67
CA THR A 31 2.33 2.08 3.14
C THR A 31 2.21 0.97 2.12
N VAL A 32 3.25 0.14 1.99
CA VAL A 32 3.22 -1.03 1.10
C VAL A 32 2.72 -2.24 1.88
N LEU A 33 1.70 -2.92 1.35
CA LEU A 33 1.06 -4.09 1.95
C LEU A 33 1.03 -5.26 0.96
N GLY A 34 0.75 -6.46 1.47
CA GLY A 34 0.66 -7.68 0.64
C GLY A 34 2.00 -8.30 0.24
N GLY A 35 3.11 -7.70 0.67
CA GLY A 35 4.47 -8.16 0.37
C GLY A 35 5.12 -7.38 -0.77
N VAL A 36 6.27 -7.88 -1.23
CA VAL A 36 7.03 -7.32 -2.35
C VAL A 36 7.22 -8.41 -3.40
N PHE A 37 6.76 -8.13 -4.61
CA PHE A 37 6.83 -9.01 -5.75
C PHE A 37 8.15 -8.77 -6.49
N HIS A 38 9.00 -9.78 -6.55
CA HIS A 38 10.24 -9.73 -7.33
C HIS A 38 9.94 -10.33 -8.71
N LEU A 39 10.19 -9.54 -9.74
CA LEU A 39 9.98 -9.92 -11.12
C LEU A 39 11.33 -9.99 -11.81
N ASP A 40 11.67 -11.17 -12.29
CA ASP A 40 12.90 -11.43 -13.01
C ASP A 40 12.56 -12.05 -14.37
N LEU A 41 13.20 -11.55 -15.43
CA LEU A 41 13.15 -12.17 -16.74
C LEU A 41 14.34 -13.11 -16.89
N LEU A 42 14.09 -14.35 -17.28
CA LEU A 42 15.11 -15.40 -17.38
C LEU A 42 15.23 -15.89 -18.82
N GLU A 43 16.46 -16.08 -19.27
CA GLU A 43 16.74 -16.72 -20.55
C GLU A 43 16.57 -18.24 -20.42
N GLN A 44 15.74 -18.81 -21.28
CA GLN A 44 15.56 -20.25 -21.34
C GLN A 44 16.73 -20.86 -22.13
N PRO A 45 17.50 -21.80 -21.55
CA PRO A 45 18.58 -22.45 -22.27
C PRO A 45 18.03 -23.28 -23.44
N PRO A 46 18.85 -23.57 -24.47
CA PRO A 46 18.43 -24.33 -25.64
C PRO A 46 17.75 -25.65 -25.27
N GLN A 47 16.47 -25.79 -25.64
CA GLN A 47 15.70 -27.01 -25.40
C GLN A 47 15.93 -28.04 -26.51
N PRO A 48 15.90 -29.35 -26.20
CA PRO A 48 15.99 -30.41 -27.19
C PRO A 48 14.89 -30.26 -28.24
N LYS A 49 15.27 -30.28 -29.53
CA LYS A 49 14.32 -30.33 -30.65
C LYS A 49 14.26 -31.75 -31.20
N ILE A 50 13.04 -32.25 -31.38
CA ILE A 50 12.79 -33.53 -32.03
C ILE A 50 12.69 -33.27 -33.53
N LEU A 51 13.58 -33.90 -34.30
CA LEU A 51 13.58 -33.82 -35.76
C LEU A 51 12.54 -34.81 -36.35
N GLN A 52 12.27 -34.66 -37.65
CA GLN A 52 11.27 -35.49 -38.35
C GLN A 52 11.58 -37.00 -38.31
N ASP A 53 12.85 -37.36 -38.17
CA ASP A 53 13.36 -38.73 -38.04
C ASP A 53 13.30 -39.29 -36.61
N ARG A 54 12.68 -38.56 -35.67
CA ARG A 54 12.64 -38.84 -34.22
C ARG A 54 14.01 -38.75 -33.52
N THR A 55 15.01 -38.17 -34.17
CA THR A 55 16.30 -37.88 -33.52
C THR A 55 16.14 -36.67 -32.60
N LEU A 56 16.67 -36.78 -31.39
CA LEU A 56 16.76 -35.68 -30.43
C LEU A 56 18.07 -34.92 -30.67
N LEU A 57 17.95 -33.66 -31.07
CA LEU A 57 19.10 -32.77 -31.24
C LEU A 57 19.03 -31.65 -30.20
N THR A 58 20.07 -31.56 -29.38
CA THR A 58 20.24 -30.48 -28.41
C THR A 58 21.54 -29.77 -28.75
N VAL A 59 21.45 -28.50 -29.15
CA VAL A 59 22.63 -27.65 -29.35
C VAL A 59 22.99 -27.08 -27.98
N LEU A 60 24.09 -27.56 -27.42
CA LEU A 60 24.61 -27.15 -26.12
C LEU A 60 25.60 -26.00 -26.33
N GLU A 61 25.09 -24.78 -26.53
CA GLU A 61 25.92 -23.56 -26.60
C GLU A 61 25.80 -22.75 -25.31
N GLY A 62 26.94 -22.39 -24.70
CA GLY A 62 27.01 -21.55 -23.50
C GLY A 62 26.93 -22.28 -22.15
N GLU A 63 26.74 -21.50 -21.08
CA GLU A 63 26.55 -22.03 -19.73
C GLU A 63 25.11 -22.55 -19.56
N HIS A 64 24.96 -23.80 -19.15
CA HIS A 64 23.67 -24.50 -19.04
C HIS A 64 22.92 -24.15 -17.74
N LYS A 65 22.90 -22.86 -17.40
CA LYS A 65 22.29 -22.32 -16.18
C LYS A 65 21.28 -21.25 -16.59
N LEU A 66 20.25 -21.07 -15.77
CA LEU A 66 19.32 -19.95 -15.92
C LEU A 66 20.12 -18.64 -15.80
N GLN A 67 20.01 -17.79 -16.82
CA GLN A 67 20.62 -16.46 -16.84
C GLN A 67 19.53 -15.40 -16.72
N HIS A 68 19.80 -14.36 -15.93
CA HIS A 68 18.91 -13.22 -15.82
C HIS A 68 19.11 -12.30 -17.03
N ILE A 69 18.00 -11.81 -17.58
CA ILE A 69 17.98 -10.80 -18.63
C ILE A 69 17.61 -9.47 -17.98
N ASP A 70 18.50 -8.49 -18.11
CA ASP A 70 18.22 -7.10 -17.73
C ASP A 70 17.28 -6.49 -18.77
N TYR A 71 15.97 -6.62 -18.53
CA TYR A 71 14.96 -6.05 -19.39
C TYR A 71 14.66 -4.60 -18.99
N TYR A 72 14.85 -3.69 -19.95
CA TYR A 72 14.55 -2.28 -19.83
C TYR A 72 13.96 -1.76 -21.15
N GLU A 73 12.75 -1.23 -21.08
CA GLU A 73 12.06 -0.52 -22.15
C GLU A 73 11.63 0.84 -21.61
N GLU A 74 12.14 1.91 -22.23
CA GLU A 74 11.80 3.27 -21.82
C GLU A 74 10.49 3.69 -22.48
N TYR A 75 9.42 3.80 -21.69
CA TYR A 75 8.13 4.29 -22.20
C TYR A 75 8.14 5.81 -22.31
N ARG A 76 8.46 6.34 -23.51
CA ARG A 76 8.36 7.76 -23.83
C ARG A 76 7.12 8.03 -24.67
N VAL A 77 6.19 8.81 -24.11
CA VAL A 77 5.07 9.35 -24.88
C VAL A 77 5.44 10.77 -25.31
N THR A 78 5.68 10.97 -26.59
CA THR A 78 5.69 12.32 -27.18
C THR A 78 4.25 12.79 -27.27
N LEU A 79 3.85 13.68 -26.36
CA LEU A 79 2.55 14.36 -26.46
C LEU A 79 2.61 15.38 -27.60
N PRO A 80 1.59 15.47 -28.46
CA PRO A 80 1.55 16.48 -29.51
C PRO A 80 1.51 17.88 -28.90
N ASP A 81 2.22 18.83 -29.51
CA ASP A 81 2.17 20.23 -29.13
C ASP A 81 0.73 20.74 -29.29
N LYS A 82 0.21 21.40 -28.24
CA LYS A 82 -1.17 21.93 -28.18
C LYS A 82 -1.51 22.90 -29.31
N ASP A 83 -0.54 23.39 -30.08
CA ASP A 83 -0.73 24.34 -31.17
C ASP A 83 -1.03 23.69 -32.54
N ASN A 84 -0.89 22.36 -32.69
CA ASN A 84 -1.18 21.63 -33.93
C ASN A 84 -2.12 20.43 -33.70
N THR A 85 -3.31 20.68 -33.16
CA THR A 85 -4.39 19.67 -33.12
C THR A 85 -5.10 19.60 -34.48
N SER A 86 -4.75 18.61 -35.28
CA SER A 86 -5.62 18.05 -36.32
C SER A 86 -6.04 16.64 -35.90
N ASP A 87 -7.22 16.16 -36.34
CA ASP A 87 -7.69 14.82 -35.97
C ASP A 87 -6.74 13.68 -36.42
N GLU A 88 -5.86 13.95 -37.39
CA GLU A 88 -4.84 13.02 -37.88
C GLU A 88 -3.63 12.89 -36.94
N THR A 89 -3.19 13.98 -36.28
CA THR A 89 -2.07 13.95 -35.32
C THR A 89 -2.46 13.26 -34.01
N ASP A 90 -3.72 13.35 -33.61
CA ASP A 90 -4.26 12.61 -32.46
C ASP A 90 -4.35 11.09 -32.72
N ALA A 91 -4.65 10.68 -33.95
CA ALA A 91 -4.68 9.28 -34.34
C ALA A 91 -3.26 8.66 -34.40
N GLU A 92 -2.29 9.37 -34.98
CA GLU A 92 -0.89 8.92 -35.04
C GLU A 92 -0.24 8.83 -33.66
N THR A 93 -0.51 9.80 -32.78
CA THR A 93 0.04 9.79 -31.41
C THR A 93 -0.55 8.66 -30.58
N LYS A 94 -1.86 8.37 -30.72
CA LYS A 94 -2.49 7.23 -30.08
C LYS A 94 -1.95 5.89 -30.60
N ALA A 95 -1.77 5.75 -31.91
CA ALA A 95 -1.17 4.54 -32.49
C ALA A 95 0.27 4.31 -32.01
N THR A 96 1.05 5.40 -31.89
CA THR A 96 2.42 5.35 -31.34
C THR A 96 2.41 4.93 -29.87
N MET A 97 1.48 5.47 -29.05
CA MET A 97 1.31 5.05 -27.66
C MET A 97 0.96 3.57 -27.54
N GLU A 98 0.07 3.06 -28.40
CA GLU A 98 -0.33 1.64 -28.41
C GLU A 98 0.85 0.73 -28.77
N SER A 99 1.67 1.11 -29.77
CA SER A 99 2.90 0.41 -30.16
C SER A 99 3.95 0.37 -29.06
N GLU A 100 4.22 1.50 -28.39
CA GLU A 100 5.18 1.53 -27.28
C GLU A 100 4.67 0.73 -26.07
N GLN A 101 3.35 0.72 -25.83
CA GLN A 101 2.76 -0.12 -24.78
C GLN A 101 2.81 -1.62 -25.07
N LEU A 102 2.88 -2.02 -26.35
CA LEU A 102 3.04 -3.43 -26.76
C LEU A 102 4.42 -3.97 -26.41
N LYS A 103 5.43 -3.10 -26.30
CA LYS A 103 6.77 -3.49 -25.88
C LYS A 103 6.83 -3.81 -24.39
N LEU A 104 6.03 -3.13 -23.57
CA LEU A 104 6.01 -3.26 -22.12
C LEU A 104 5.49 -4.62 -21.64
N VAL A 105 5.96 -5.06 -20.49
CA VAL A 105 5.45 -6.27 -19.83
C VAL A 105 4.15 -5.96 -19.13
N ALA A 106 3.07 -6.66 -19.51
CA ALA A 106 1.79 -6.62 -18.83
C ALA A 106 1.80 -7.54 -17.61
N ILE A 107 1.51 -6.98 -16.44
CA ILE A 107 1.51 -7.67 -15.15
C ILE A 107 0.09 -7.65 -14.59
N ASN A 108 -0.36 -8.79 -14.10
CA ASN A 108 -1.64 -8.93 -13.39
C ASN A 108 -1.37 -9.54 -12.02
N ILE A 109 -1.64 -8.77 -10.95
CA ILE A 109 -1.45 -9.20 -9.56
C ILE A 109 -2.83 -9.39 -8.94
N ALA A 110 -3.15 -10.62 -8.53
CA ALA A 110 -4.28 -10.87 -7.66
C ALA A 110 -3.95 -10.35 -6.25
N LEU A 111 -4.85 -9.58 -5.65
CA LEU A 111 -4.63 -9.01 -4.34
C LEU A 111 -4.52 -10.12 -3.28
N PRO A 112 -3.49 -10.10 -2.41
CA PRO A 112 -3.36 -11.07 -1.34
C PRO A 112 -4.57 -11.07 -0.39
N GLU A 113 -5.15 -12.26 -0.16
CA GLU A 113 -6.27 -12.47 0.77
C GLU A 113 -5.89 -12.27 2.25
N SER A 114 -4.60 -12.19 2.55
CA SER A 114 -4.08 -11.95 3.90
C SER A 114 -4.21 -10.49 4.37
N VAL A 115 -4.58 -9.57 3.46
CA VAL A 115 -4.67 -8.13 3.72
C VAL A 115 -6.10 -7.64 3.46
N LEU A 116 -6.57 -6.74 4.32
CA LEU A 116 -7.80 -5.99 4.09
C LEU A 116 -7.52 -4.77 3.23
N TRP A 117 -8.19 -4.70 2.08
CA TRP A 117 -8.11 -3.60 1.14
C TRP A 117 -9.39 -2.76 1.24
N PHE A 118 -9.26 -1.54 1.76
CA PHE A 118 -10.38 -0.59 1.87
C PHE A 118 -10.53 0.30 0.64
N GLU A 119 -9.42 0.53 -0.05
CA GLU A 119 -9.32 1.29 -1.28
C GLU A 119 -8.49 0.49 -2.29
N PRO A 120 -8.69 0.68 -3.60
CA PRO A 120 -7.88 0.02 -4.61
C PRO A 120 -6.40 0.42 -4.44
N PRO A 121 -5.47 -0.55 -4.31
CA PRO A 121 -4.07 -0.23 -4.11
C PRO A 121 -3.44 0.33 -5.37
N THR A 122 -2.44 1.18 -5.15
CA THR A 122 -1.60 1.72 -6.23
C THR A 122 -0.37 0.84 -6.42
N ALA A 123 -0.15 0.33 -7.62
CA ALA A 123 1.10 -0.37 -7.95
C ALA A 123 2.27 0.63 -7.91
N VAL A 124 3.34 0.24 -7.21
CA VAL A 124 4.57 1.03 -7.12
C VAL A 124 5.76 0.14 -7.38
N GLN A 125 6.81 0.71 -7.97
CA GLN A 125 8.05 0.02 -8.28
C GLN A 125 9.20 0.60 -7.46
N TRP A 126 10.11 -0.27 -7.03
CA TRP A 126 11.28 0.14 -6.27
C TRP A 126 12.36 0.72 -7.19
N ASN A 127 12.71 1.99 -6.97
CA ASN A 127 13.87 2.61 -7.60
C ASN A 127 15.12 2.32 -6.75
N ARG A 128 16.03 1.49 -7.28
CA ARG A 128 17.26 1.08 -6.57
C ARG A 128 18.25 2.22 -6.34
N GLU A 129 18.32 3.18 -7.26
CA GLU A 129 19.28 4.29 -7.19
C GLU A 129 18.89 5.30 -6.13
N LYS A 130 17.63 5.75 -6.18
CA LYS A 130 17.08 6.72 -5.22
C LYS A 130 16.67 6.06 -3.89
N LYS A 131 16.54 4.73 -3.85
CA LYS A 131 16.02 3.94 -2.71
C LYS A 131 14.64 4.40 -2.25
N ILE A 132 13.75 4.61 -3.22
CA ILE A 132 12.38 5.07 -3.01
C ILE A 132 11.40 4.18 -3.78
N TRP A 133 10.16 4.17 -3.33
CA TRP A 133 9.04 3.64 -4.11
C TRP A 133 8.55 4.72 -5.07
N SER A 134 8.26 4.34 -6.31
CA SER A 134 7.85 5.27 -7.35
C SER A 134 6.77 4.68 -8.26
N THR A 135 5.90 5.54 -8.79
CA THR A 135 4.90 5.20 -9.81
C THR A 135 5.36 5.51 -11.24
N SER A 136 6.56 6.06 -11.43
CA SER A 136 7.02 6.58 -12.73
C SER A 136 7.07 5.54 -13.85
N ASN A 137 7.36 4.28 -13.52
CA ASN A 137 7.49 3.16 -14.49
C ASN A 137 6.25 2.25 -14.52
N ILE A 138 5.14 2.71 -13.93
CA ILE A 138 3.87 2.00 -13.90
C ILE A 138 2.94 2.70 -14.88
N HIS A 139 2.50 1.96 -15.90
CA HIS A 139 1.69 2.49 -16.99
C HIS A 139 0.34 1.76 -17.07
N ASP A 140 -0.71 2.49 -17.43
CA ASP A 140 -2.08 1.97 -17.61
C ASP A 140 -2.57 1.10 -16.43
N PRO A 141 -2.50 1.58 -15.17
CA PRO A 141 -3.00 0.82 -14.03
C PRO A 141 -4.53 0.68 -14.10
N LYS A 142 -5.01 -0.56 -14.06
CA LYS A 142 -6.42 -0.95 -14.12
C LYS A 142 -6.73 -1.88 -12.97
N PHE A 143 -7.76 -1.55 -12.19
CA PHE A 143 -8.22 -2.39 -11.09
C PHE A 143 -9.53 -3.06 -11.45
N ASN A 144 -9.57 -4.38 -11.39
CA ASN A 144 -10.78 -5.16 -11.50
C ASN A 144 -11.28 -5.52 -10.09
N GLU A 145 -12.33 -4.85 -9.66
CA GLU A 145 -12.91 -5.02 -8.32
C GLU A 145 -13.58 -6.39 -8.12
N GLU A 146 -14.25 -6.93 -9.15
CA GLU A 146 -14.91 -8.24 -9.06
C GLU A 146 -13.91 -9.38 -8.86
N LYS A 147 -12.76 -9.31 -9.55
CA LYS A 147 -11.70 -10.33 -9.47
C LYS A 147 -10.65 -10.02 -8.42
N GLN A 148 -10.68 -8.82 -7.83
CA GLN A 148 -9.61 -8.29 -6.97
C GLN A 148 -8.22 -8.43 -7.63
N VAL A 149 -8.13 -8.01 -8.90
CA VAL A 149 -6.88 -8.08 -9.70
C VAL A 149 -6.47 -6.67 -10.12
N LEU A 150 -5.23 -6.32 -9.81
CA LEU A 150 -4.57 -5.11 -10.29
C LEU A 150 -3.71 -5.44 -11.52
N SER A 151 -4.03 -4.80 -12.63
CA SER A 151 -3.35 -4.94 -13.91
C SER A 151 -2.57 -3.66 -14.23
N PHE A 152 -1.32 -3.77 -14.65
CA PHE A 152 -0.52 -2.62 -15.08
C PHE A 152 0.56 -3.08 -16.05
N LYS A 153 1.19 -2.13 -16.73
CA LYS A 153 2.34 -2.37 -17.61
C LYS A 153 3.58 -1.74 -17.04
N THR A 154 4.73 -2.39 -17.22
CA THR A 154 6.02 -1.83 -16.83
C THR A 154 7.10 -2.13 -17.86
N GLY A 155 8.02 -1.17 -18.01
CA GLY A 155 9.19 -1.30 -18.87
C GLY A 155 10.45 -1.73 -18.12
N LEU A 156 10.40 -1.83 -16.79
CA LEU A 156 11.56 -2.19 -15.97
C LEU A 156 11.24 -3.42 -15.12
N MET A 157 12.17 -4.38 -15.10
CA MET A 157 12.10 -5.50 -14.15
C MET A 157 12.71 -5.08 -12.81
N ALA A 158 11.86 -4.57 -11.92
CA ALA A 158 12.24 -4.19 -10.57
C ALA A 158 11.16 -4.59 -9.56
N PRO A 159 11.49 -4.70 -8.25
CA PRO A 159 10.54 -5.11 -7.24
C PRO A 159 9.29 -4.23 -7.23
N VAL A 160 8.12 -4.85 -7.18
CA VAL A 160 6.81 -4.19 -7.17
C VAL A 160 6.17 -4.35 -5.80
N GLY A 161 5.54 -3.28 -5.33
CA GLY A 161 4.73 -3.24 -4.12
C GLY A 161 3.31 -2.73 -4.42
N LEU A 162 2.40 -3.04 -3.50
CA LEU A 162 1.03 -2.52 -3.51
C LEU A 162 0.89 -1.47 -2.42
N ALA A 163 0.80 -0.20 -2.80
CA ALA A 163 0.71 0.92 -1.89
C ALA A 163 -0.76 1.23 -1.54
N THR A 164 -1.03 1.44 -0.25
CA THR A 164 -2.33 1.87 0.27
C THR A 164 -2.18 3.11 1.13
N PHE A 165 -3.26 3.89 1.22
CA PHE A 165 -3.30 5.04 2.11
C PHE A 165 -3.29 4.55 3.58
N ARG A 166 -2.38 5.10 4.39
CA ARG A 166 -2.19 4.62 5.78
C ARG A 166 -3.36 5.00 6.69
N PHE A 167 -4.01 6.12 6.42
CA PHE A 167 -4.94 6.76 7.34
C PHE A 167 -6.41 6.58 6.95
N VAL A 168 -6.74 5.54 6.17
CA VAL A 168 -8.12 5.24 5.74
C VAL A 168 -9.09 5.10 6.91
N ASN A 169 -8.60 4.64 8.07
CA ASN A 169 -9.40 4.45 9.27
C ASN A 169 -9.52 5.71 10.15
N LEU A 170 -8.96 6.84 9.74
CA LEU A 170 -9.00 8.10 10.48
C LEU A 170 -9.88 9.12 9.77
N PRO A 171 -10.51 10.06 10.52
CA PRO A 171 -10.54 10.14 11.98
C PRO A 171 -11.43 9.06 12.61
N TYR A 172 -11.23 8.78 13.91
CA TYR A 172 -12.16 7.93 14.66
C TYR A 172 -13.49 8.64 14.86
N GLN A 173 -14.57 7.88 14.81
CA GLN A 173 -15.93 8.39 14.98
C GLN A 173 -16.35 8.35 16.45
N THR A 174 -16.16 7.20 17.11
CA THR A 174 -16.48 6.99 18.53
C THR A 174 -15.55 5.97 19.16
N TRP A 175 -15.47 5.99 20.49
CA TRP A 175 -14.78 4.96 21.26
C TRP A 175 -15.54 4.69 22.56
N GLU A 176 -15.44 3.46 23.07
CA GLU A 176 -16.06 3.03 24.32
C GLU A 176 -15.05 2.22 25.14
N LEU A 177 -14.98 2.49 26.44
CA LEU A 177 -14.18 1.72 27.39
C LEU A 177 -15.07 1.27 28.54
N ARG A 178 -15.11 -0.04 28.81
CA ARG A 178 -15.90 -0.61 29.91
C ARG A 178 -15.19 -1.82 30.53
N PRO A 179 -15.40 -2.12 31.82
CA PRO A 179 -14.92 -3.37 32.40
C PRO A 179 -15.39 -4.62 31.64
N ASP A 180 -14.56 -5.66 31.62
CA ASP A 180 -14.92 -6.98 31.10
C ASP A 180 -15.75 -7.73 32.15
N TRP A 181 -17.06 -7.50 32.17
CA TRP A 181 -17.99 -8.16 33.11
C TRP A 181 -18.13 -9.67 32.89
N LYS A 182 -17.76 -10.19 31.71
CA LYS A 182 -17.94 -11.62 31.36
C LYS A 182 -16.65 -12.41 31.53
N GLY A 183 -15.50 -11.74 31.50
CA GLY A 183 -14.19 -12.37 31.63
C GLY A 183 -13.63 -12.39 33.06
N PRO A 184 -12.35 -12.77 33.20
CA PRO A 184 -11.63 -12.73 34.46
C PRO A 184 -11.59 -11.30 35.04
N PRO A 185 -11.48 -11.17 36.38
CA PRO A 185 -11.37 -9.87 37.03
C PRO A 185 -10.16 -9.08 36.51
N GLY A 186 -10.33 -7.77 36.35
CA GLY A 186 -9.28 -6.87 35.85
C GLY A 186 -9.16 -6.80 34.32
N GLY A 187 -10.07 -7.44 33.57
CA GLY A 187 -10.19 -7.25 32.13
C GLY A 187 -10.91 -5.94 31.78
N VAL A 188 -10.51 -5.34 30.67
CA VAL A 188 -11.15 -4.14 30.11
C VAL A 188 -11.52 -4.39 28.66
N PHE A 189 -12.73 -4.03 28.28
CA PHE A 189 -13.21 -4.01 26.92
C PHE A 189 -13.07 -2.61 26.34
N PHE A 190 -12.42 -2.51 25.19
CA PHE A 190 -12.20 -1.26 24.48
C PHE A 190 -12.68 -1.40 23.04
N SER A 191 -13.64 -0.58 22.63
CA SER A 191 -14.17 -0.56 21.26
C SER A 191 -13.84 0.77 20.60
N VAL A 192 -13.39 0.72 19.35
CA VAL A 192 -13.13 1.90 18.52
C VAL A 192 -13.88 1.76 17.21
N THR A 193 -14.74 2.73 16.93
CA THR A 193 -15.39 2.94 15.65
C THR A 193 -14.51 3.86 14.82
N ALA A 194 -13.79 3.28 13.87
CA ALA A 194 -12.95 4.00 12.93
C ALA A 194 -13.78 4.46 11.72
N ALA A 195 -13.14 5.11 10.73
CA ALA A 195 -13.86 5.60 9.56
C ALA A 195 -14.48 4.48 8.70
N THR A 196 -13.80 3.33 8.55
CA THR A 196 -14.30 2.20 7.72
C THR A 196 -14.56 0.91 8.52
N VAL A 197 -13.90 0.70 9.67
CA VAL A 197 -14.07 -0.51 10.50
C VAL A 197 -14.40 -0.21 11.95
N ILE A 198 -14.96 -1.21 12.62
CA ILE A 198 -15.11 -1.22 14.07
C ILE A 198 -14.25 -2.35 14.63
N VAL A 199 -13.39 -2.03 15.59
CA VAL A 199 -12.51 -3.00 16.22
C VAL A 199 -12.74 -3.01 17.72
N GLU A 200 -12.97 -4.20 18.23
CA GLU A 200 -13.13 -4.47 19.65
C GLU A 200 -11.87 -5.15 20.19
N PHE A 201 -11.39 -4.68 21.33
CA PHE A 201 -10.24 -5.19 22.03
C PHE A 201 -10.63 -5.65 23.42
N ILE A 202 -9.99 -6.72 23.88
CA ILE A 202 -9.98 -7.10 25.29
C ILE A 202 -8.56 -6.94 25.81
N ILE A 203 -8.41 -6.11 26.83
CA ILE A 203 -7.16 -5.78 27.48
C ILE A 203 -7.11 -6.52 28.82
N ARG A 204 -6.02 -7.25 29.08
CA ARG A 204 -5.79 -8.00 30.32
C ARG A 204 -4.33 -7.83 30.74
N ALA A 205 -4.11 -7.18 31.89
CA ALA A 205 -2.79 -6.88 32.40
C ALA A 205 -1.88 -6.24 31.32
N ASN A 206 -0.87 -6.97 30.85
CA ASN A 206 0.10 -6.52 29.84
C ASN A 206 -0.18 -7.03 28.41
N GLN A 207 -1.36 -7.62 28.17
CA GLN A 207 -1.75 -8.20 26.88
C GLN A 207 -3.06 -7.63 26.37
N VAL A 208 -3.20 -7.64 25.06
CA VAL A 208 -4.40 -7.21 24.33
C VAL A 208 -4.71 -8.26 23.27
N CYS A 209 -5.98 -8.61 23.13
CA CYS A 209 -6.46 -9.35 21.96
C CYS A 209 -7.43 -8.48 21.17
N MET A 210 -7.48 -8.71 19.86
CA MET A 210 -8.58 -8.25 19.02
C MET A 210 -9.74 -9.22 19.24
N ASN A 211 -10.80 -8.79 19.91
CA ASN A 211 -11.96 -9.62 20.19
C ASN A 211 -12.85 -9.79 18.96
N GLN A 212 -13.08 -8.70 18.24
CA GLN A 212 -13.95 -8.69 17.07
C GLN A 212 -13.52 -7.59 16.10
N LEU A 213 -13.70 -7.89 14.82
CA LEU A 213 -13.53 -6.96 13.71
C LEU A 213 -14.83 -6.95 12.91
N GLN A 214 -15.45 -5.78 12.77
CA GLN A 214 -16.67 -5.59 12.00
C GLN A 214 -16.40 -4.75 10.75
N ASN A 215 -17.26 -4.87 9.74
CA ASN A 215 -17.17 -4.22 8.43
C ASN A 215 -15.91 -4.57 7.62
N ALA A 216 -15.25 -5.67 7.96
CA ALA A 216 -14.21 -6.25 7.11
C ALA A 216 -14.85 -6.95 5.91
N THR A 217 -14.39 -6.62 4.71
CA THR A 217 -14.88 -7.20 3.44
C THR A 217 -14.28 -8.58 3.14
N SER A 218 -13.26 -9.01 3.90
CA SER A 218 -12.60 -10.32 3.72
C SER A 218 -12.36 -11.05 5.04
N THR A 219 -11.93 -12.31 4.93
CA THR A 219 -11.53 -13.18 6.05
C THR A 219 -10.09 -12.94 6.52
N ALA A 220 -9.42 -11.91 6.02
CA ALA A 220 -8.12 -11.49 6.53
C ALA A 220 -8.17 -11.18 8.03
N LEU A 221 -7.05 -11.42 8.72
CA LEU A 221 -6.86 -11.19 10.17
C LEU A 221 -7.72 -12.06 11.10
N GLN A 222 -8.49 -13.02 10.60
CA GLN A 222 -9.26 -13.94 11.47
C GLN A 222 -8.35 -14.83 12.34
N ASP A 223 -7.11 -15.07 11.91
CA ASP A 223 -6.09 -15.80 12.65
C ASP A 223 -5.63 -15.11 13.93
N ILE A 224 -5.73 -13.77 14.00
CA ILE A 224 -5.33 -13.00 15.17
C ILE A 224 -6.49 -12.73 16.14
N VAL A 225 -7.73 -12.90 15.69
CA VAL A 225 -8.93 -12.67 16.52
C VAL A 225 -8.94 -13.65 17.70
N GLY A 226 -9.24 -13.12 18.89
CA GLY A 226 -9.28 -13.87 20.16
C GLY A 226 -7.91 -14.22 20.76
N THR A 227 -6.80 -14.02 20.03
CA THR A 227 -5.46 -14.34 20.52
C THR A 227 -4.83 -13.16 21.25
N PHE A 228 -4.30 -13.40 22.45
CA PHE A 228 -3.65 -12.37 23.26
C PHE A 228 -2.20 -12.15 22.86
N TYR A 229 -1.83 -10.89 22.67
CA TYR A 229 -0.47 -10.47 22.33
C TYR A 229 -0.05 -9.28 23.20
N PRO A 230 1.26 -9.04 23.39
CA PRO A 230 1.71 -7.72 23.80
C PRO A 230 1.24 -6.65 22.81
N PRO A 231 0.88 -5.43 23.27
CA PRO A 231 0.30 -4.39 22.41
C PRO A 231 1.09 -4.12 21.11
N HIS A 232 2.41 -4.00 21.21
CA HIS A 232 3.29 -3.74 20.06
C HIS A 232 3.25 -4.86 19.00
N GLN A 233 3.07 -6.12 19.40
CA GLN A 233 2.97 -7.25 18.47
C GLN A 233 1.61 -7.24 17.76
N LEU A 234 0.53 -6.98 18.50
CA LEU A 234 -0.82 -6.86 17.92
C LEU A 234 -0.86 -5.72 16.90
N MET A 235 -0.34 -4.53 17.26
CA MET A 235 -0.26 -3.38 16.36
C MET A 235 0.46 -3.71 15.06
N ARG A 236 1.61 -4.43 15.13
CA ARG A 236 2.36 -4.82 13.95
C ARG A 236 1.56 -5.77 13.05
N ARG A 237 0.90 -6.77 13.63
CA ARG A 237 0.08 -7.74 12.89
C ARG A 237 -1.12 -7.06 12.22
N MET A 238 -1.82 -6.20 12.95
CA MET A 238 -2.94 -5.41 12.41
C MET A 238 -2.51 -4.56 11.22
N ARG A 239 -1.40 -3.82 11.36
CA ARG A 239 -0.84 -3.00 10.27
C ARG A 239 -0.47 -3.83 9.05
N GLN A 240 0.12 -5.01 9.26
CA GLN A 240 0.47 -5.92 8.16
C GLN A 240 -0.76 -6.46 7.42
N GLY A 241 -1.88 -6.69 8.11
CA GLY A 241 -3.15 -7.08 7.49
C GLY A 241 -4.02 -5.91 7.03
N GLY A 242 -3.50 -4.69 6.96
CA GLY A 242 -4.20 -3.53 6.38
C GLY A 242 -5.02 -2.69 7.37
N ILE A 243 -5.05 -3.04 8.65
CA ILE A 243 -5.69 -2.22 9.69
C ILE A 243 -4.64 -1.40 10.43
N ASP A 244 -4.51 -0.13 10.07
CA ASP A 244 -3.74 0.84 10.86
C ASP A 244 -4.68 1.78 11.63
N LEU A 245 -4.82 1.52 12.93
CA LEU A 245 -5.52 2.39 13.89
C LEU A 245 -4.53 3.14 14.77
N PHE A 246 -3.27 3.28 14.37
CA PHE A 246 -2.21 3.72 15.26
C PHE A 246 -1.47 4.92 14.64
N PRO A 247 -2.09 6.11 14.59
CA PRO A 247 -1.48 7.29 14.01
C PRO A 247 -0.17 7.65 14.70
N GLN A 248 0.80 8.10 13.90
CA GLN A 248 2.02 8.70 14.40
C GLN A 248 1.82 10.19 14.71
N HIS A 249 2.79 10.81 15.37
CA HIS A 249 2.73 12.22 15.79
C HIS A 249 2.52 13.20 14.62
N ASP A 250 2.96 12.83 13.42
CA ASP A 250 2.86 13.58 12.16
C ASP A 250 1.59 13.25 11.36
N ALA A 251 0.73 12.32 11.81
CA ALA A 251 -0.46 11.89 11.06
C ALA A 251 -1.44 13.04 10.75
N TYR A 252 -1.54 14.04 11.63
CA TYR A 252 -2.39 15.23 11.44
C TYR A 252 -2.00 16.07 10.21
N LEU A 253 -0.80 15.87 9.65
CA LEU A 253 -0.35 16.51 8.41
C LEU A 253 -1.00 15.87 7.17
N TYR A 254 -1.46 14.63 7.29
CA TYR A 254 -1.93 13.80 6.17
C TYR A 254 -3.42 13.43 6.25
N VAL A 255 -4.10 13.87 7.31
CA VAL A 255 -5.54 13.67 7.51
C VAL A 255 -6.23 15.03 7.55
N GLU A 256 -7.22 15.21 6.68
CA GLU A 256 -7.99 16.45 6.62
C GLU A 256 -8.88 16.62 7.86
N GLY A 257 -9.09 17.86 8.29
CA GLY A 257 -9.94 18.18 9.44
C GLY A 257 -9.37 17.85 10.83
N VAL A 258 -8.16 17.26 10.94
CA VAL A 258 -7.57 16.87 12.24
C VAL A 258 -6.43 17.81 12.65
N THR A 259 -6.48 18.37 13.86
CA THR A 259 -5.41 19.24 14.38
C THR A 259 -4.33 18.46 15.12
N GLN A 260 -3.15 19.09 15.25
CA GLN A 260 -2.09 18.54 16.08
C GLN A 260 -2.55 18.46 17.54
N LYS A 261 -2.36 17.28 18.15
CA LYS A 261 -2.66 17.09 19.57
C LYS A 261 -1.65 17.88 20.42
N HIS A 262 -2.13 18.60 21.43
CA HIS A 262 -1.29 19.38 22.32
C HIS A 262 -0.64 18.47 23.38
N TYR A 263 0.63 18.13 23.19
CA TYR A 263 1.37 17.16 24.00
C TYR A 263 1.31 17.42 25.51
N THR A 264 1.47 18.67 25.95
CA THR A 264 1.41 19.01 27.39
C THR A 264 0.03 18.78 27.98
N ALA A 265 -1.04 19.04 27.20
CA ALA A 265 -2.41 18.85 27.68
C ALA A 265 -2.76 17.36 27.75
N GLU A 266 -2.26 16.59 26.78
CA GLU A 266 -2.36 15.13 26.74
C GLU A 266 -1.68 14.47 27.93
N ASN A 267 -0.41 14.79 28.20
CA ASN A 267 0.31 14.23 29.35
C ASN A 267 -0.36 14.58 30.67
N HIS A 268 -0.77 15.84 30.85
CA HIS A 268 -1.50 16.25 32.03
C HIS A 268 -2.80 15.45 32.22
N LEU A 269 -3.54 15.20 31.13
CA LEU A 269 -4.74 14.37 31.18
C LEU A 269 -4.43 12.92 31.56
N TYR A 270 -3.33 12.34 31.05
CA TYR A 270 -2.90 11.00 31.44
C TYR A 270 -2.56 10.90 32.92
N ASP A 271 -1.85 11.88 33.47
CA ASP A 271 -1.55 11.92 34.91
C ASP A 271 -2.83 12.01 35.74
N CYS A 272 -3.80 12.82 35.31
CA CYS A 272 -5.10 12.93 35.96
C CYS A 272 -5.91 11.62 35.92
N MET A 273 -5.84 10.86 34.82
CA MET A 273 -6.53 9.56 34.69
C MET A 273 -5.83 8.43 35.43
N ALA A 274 -4.51 8.47 35.56
CA ALA A 274 -3.72 7.46 36.26
C ALA A 274 -3.82 7.57 37.79
N LEU A 275 -4.26 8.71 38.31
CA LEU A 275 -4.44 8.98 39.74
C LEU A 275 -5.83 8.56 40.29
N CYS A 276 -6.60 7.78 39.54
CA CYS A 276 -7.86 7.19 40.00
C CYS A 276 -7.67 5.78 40.56
#